data_AF-A0A931IP61-F1
#
_entry.id   AF-A0A931IP61-F1
#
_cell.length_a   1.000
_cell.length_b   1.000
_cell.length_c   1.000
_cell.angle_alpha   90.00
_cell.angle_beta   90.00
_cell.angle_gamma   90.00
#
_symmetry.space_group_name_H-M   'P 1'
#
loop_
_entity.id
_entity.type
_entity.pdbx_description
1 polymer ?
#
loop_
_entity_poly.entity_id
_entity_poly.type
_entity_poly.pdbx_seq_one_letter_code
_entity_poly.pdbx_strand_id
1 'polypeptide(L)'
;MVTPYIAKGLWRGELSYVKYFFERPVRNMLVLMLDWYIGVQSNFESNPGKLGKYYEQLLPPELWQKFVSTFPDADEANIWRSLYTMGELFRETAKVVSDHYGFTYNEGEDERVTAYLKHVQSLPRS
;
A
#
# COMPACT_ATOMS: atom_id res chain seq x y z
N MET A 1 -4.79 6.66 2.43
CA MET A 1 -4.64 5.26 2.92
C MET A 1 -4.70 5.27 4.46
N VAL A 2 -5.33 4.28 5.10
CA VAL A 2 -5.59 4.26 6.55
C VAL A 2 -4.36 3.85 7.40
N THR A 3 -3.19 4.38 7.06
CA THR A 3 -1.90 4.09 7.69
C THR A 3 -1.71 4.60 9.13
N PRO A 4 -2.43 5.64 9.63
CA PRO A 4 -2.19 6.16 10.99
C PRO A 4 -2.45 5.14 12.10
N TYR A 5 -3.38 4.19 11.92
CA TYR A 5 -3.65 3.16 12.93
C TYR A 5 -2.48 2.18 13.07
N ILE A 6 -1.88 1.79 11.94
CA ILE A 6 -0.70 0.91 11.95
C ILE A 6 0.47 1.59 12.66
N ALA A 7 0.73 2.87 12.35
CA ALA A 7 1.77 3.64 13.02
C ALA A 7 1.56 3.74 14.53
N LYS A 8 0.32 4.03 14.97
CA LYS A 8 -0.01 4.06 16.41
C LYS A 8 0.14 2.70 17.07
N GLY A 9 -0.28 1.63 16.41
CA GLY A 9 -0.13 0.26 16.91
C GLY A 9 1.34 -0.13 17.08
N LEU A 10 2.20 0.22 16.11
CA LEU A 10 3.65 0.02 16.19
C LEU A 10 4.26 0.81 17.34
N TRP A 11 3.88 2.08 17.50
CA TRP A 11 4.34 2.94 18.60
C TRP A 11 3.99 2.39 19.99
N ARG A 12 2.87 1.65 20.12
CA ARG A 12 2.42 0.99 21.35
C ARG A 12 2.89 -0.46 21.51
N GLY A 13 3.52 -1.04 20.50
CA GLY A 13 3.90 -2.47 20.50
C GLY A 13 2.72 -3.44 20.34
N GLU A 14 1.60 -3.02 19.77
CA GLU A 14 0.39 -3.83 19.60
C GLU A 14 0.44 -4.66 18.30
N LEU A 15 1.32 -5.66 18.22
CA LEU A 15 1.61 -6.39 16.97
C LEU A 15 0.36 -7.03 16.32
N SER A 16 -0.53 -7.65 17.10
CA SER A 16 -1.76 -8.24 16.58
C SER A 16 -2.71 -7.21 15.96
N TYR A 17 -2.79 -6.02 16.57
CA TYR A 17 -3.57 -4.89 16.07
C TYR A 17 -2.98 -4.40 14.75
N VAL A 18 -1.66 -4.20 14.72
CA VAL A 18 -0.90 -3.83 13.51
C VAL A 18 -1.19 -4.80 12.38
N LYS A 19 -1.05 -6.12 12.61
CA LYS A 19 -1.26 -7.13 11.57
C LYS A 19 -2.69 -7.13 11.03
N TYR A 20 -3.70 -6.91 11.89
CA TYR A 20 -5.09 -6.81 11.46
C TYR A 20 -5.32 -5.64 10.49
N PHE A 21 -4.86 -4.44 10.84
CA PHE A 21 -5.02 -3.26 9.98
C PHE A 21 -4.18 -3.34 8.70
N PHE A 22 -2.99 -3.94 8.80
CA PHE A 22 -2.09 -4.14 7.69
C PHE A 22 -2.70 -5.07 6.63
N GLU A 23 -3.19 -6.25 7.04
CA GLU A 23 -3.67 -7.28 6.11
C GLU A 23 -5.12 -7.13 5.67
N ARG A 24 -5.91 -6.29 6.33
CA ARG A 24 -7.30 -6.07 5.95
C ARG A 24 -7.48 -4.72 5.26
N PRO A 25 -7.76 -3.61 5.95
CA PRO A 25 -8.13 -2.37 5.27
C PRO A 25 -7.03 -1.84 4.36
N VAL A 26 -5.76 -1.89 4.76
CA VAL A 26 -4.66 -1.34 3.95
C VAL A 26 -4.36 -2.25 2.76
N ARG A 27 -4.24 -3.56 2.98
CA ARG A 27 -4.08 -4.56 1.90
C ARG A 27 -5.20 -4.51 0.88
N ASN A 28 -6.45 -4.45 1.33
CA ASN A 28 -7.63 -4.43 0.46
C ASN A 28 -7.63 -3.20 -0.45
N MET A 29 -7.24 -2.04 0.08
CA MET A 29 -7.13 -0.81 -0.72
C MET A 29 -6.01 -0.89 -1.76
N LEU A 30 -4.87 -1.49 -1.40
CA LEU A 30 -3.77 -1.70 -2.35
C LEU A 30 -4.18 -2.67 -3.47
N VAL A 31 -4.79 -3.80 -3.12
CA VAL A 31 -5.31 -4.78 -4.10
C VAL A 31 -6.33 -4.13 -5.03
N LEU A 32 -7.28 -3.35 -4.49
CA LEU A 32 -8.25 -2.63 -5.32
C LEU A 32 -7.58 -1.69 -6.32
N MET A 33 -6.57 -0.93 -5.89
CA MET A 33 -5.85 0.00 -6.77
C MET A 33 -5.04 -0.75 -7.84
N LEU A 34 -4.43 -1.89 -7.50
CA LEU A 34 -3.73 -2.74 -8.47
C LEU A 34 -4.69 -3.36 -9.49
N ASP A 35 -5.89 -3.78 -9.06
CA ASP A 35 -6.93 -4.26 -9.97
C ASP A 35 -7.35 -3.15 -10.95
N TRP A 36 -7.51 -1.92 -10.46
CA TRP A 36 -7.81 -0.76 -11.31
C TRP A 36 -6.67 -0.44 -12.28
N TYR A 37 -5.43 -0.48 -11.80
CA TYR A 37 -4.25 -0.30 -12.64
C TYR A 37 -4.20 -1.33 -13.76
N ILE A 38 -4.36 -2.62 -13.46
CA ILE A 38 -4.39 -3.70 -14.46
C ILE A 38 -5.55 -3.50 -15.44
N GLY A 39 -6.73 -3.10 -14.93
CA GLY A 39 -7.89 -2.77 -15.75
C GLY A 39 -7.57 -1.66 -16.75
N VAL A 40 -7.04 -0.54 -16.29
CA VAL A 40 -6.63 0.59 -17.14
C VAL A 40 -5.59 0.17 -18.18
N GLN A 41 -4.54 -0.56 -17.78
CA GLN A 41 -3.47 -0.98 -18.70
C GLN A 41 -3.94 -1.99 -19.76
N SER A 42 -4.97 -2.78 -19.46
CA SER A 42 -5.51 -3.81 -20.35
C SER A 42 -6.82 -3.40 -21.04
N ASN A 43 -7.24 -2.14 -20.95
CA ASN A 43 -8.58 -1.69 -21.38
C ASN A 43 -9.72 -2.57 -20.81
N PHE A 44 -9.56 -3.06 -19.59
CA PHE A 44 -10.49 -3.92 -18.86
C PHE A 44 -10.74 -5.29 -19.50
N GLU A 45 -9.83 -5.75 -20.37
CA GLU A 45 -9.90 -7.08 -20.98
C GLU A 45 -9.24 -8.16 -20.11
N SER A 46 -8.35 -7.78 -19.19
CA SER A 46 -7.67 -8.72 -18.29
C SER A 46 -8.42 -8.92 -16.98
N ASN A 47 -8.46 -10.16 -16.51
CA ASN A 47 -8.96 -10.51 -15.18
C ASN A 47 -7.79 -10.70 -14.20
N PRO A 48 -7.60 -9.83 -13.20
CA PRO A 48 -6.52 -9.95 -12.21
C PRO A 48 -6.64 -11.19 -11.31
N GLY A 49 -7.79 -11.85 -11.33
CA GLY A 49 -8.11 -13.00 -10.50
C GLY A 49 -8.39 -12.59 -9.05
N LYS A 50 -9.05 -13.49 -8.32
CA LYS A 50 -9.41 -13.22 -6.91
C LYS A 50 -8.16 -12.97 -6.08
N LEU A 51 -8.12 -11.83 -5.37
CA LEU A 51 -7.04 -11.43 -4.45
C LEU A 51 -5.65 -11.43 -5.11
N GLY A 52 -5.56 -10.98 -6.37
CA GLY A 52 -4.28 -10.83 -7.07
C GLY A 52 -3.64 -12.13 -7.54
N LYS A 53 -4.44 -13.18 -7.77
CA LYS A 53 -3.99 -14.50 -8.24
C LYS A 53 -3.05 -14.41 -9.47
N TYR A 54 -3.25 -13.42 -10.35
CA TYR A 54 -2.49 -13.28 -11.60
C TYR A 54 -1.57 -12.05 -11.63
N TYR A 55 -1.29 -11.41 -10.49
CA TYR A 55 -0.45 -10.21 -10.44
C TYR A 55 0.96 -10.42 -10.98
N GLU A 56 1.60 -11.56 -10.71
CA GLU A 56 2.92 -11.88 -11.25
C GLU A 56 2.97 -11.87 -12.78
N GLN A 57 1.86 -12.20 -13.44
CA GLN A 57 1.75 -12.28 -14.90
C GLN A 57 1.30 -10.95 -15.53
N LEU A 58 0.53 -10.16 -14.79
CA LEU A 58 -0.16 -8.97 -15.30
C LEU A 58 0.50 -7.65 -14.91
N LEU A 59 1.27 -7.62 -13.83
CA LEU A 59 2.01 -6.44 -13.43
C LEU A 59 3.38 -6.38 -14.12
N PRO A 60 3.90 -5.17 -14.40
CA PRO A 60 5.31 -4.99 -14.68
C PRO A 60 6.16 -5.63 -13.56
N PRO A 61 7.32 -6.25 -13.91
CA PRO A 61 8.16 -6.94 -12.93
C PRO A 61 8.52 -6.08 -11.72
N GLU A 62 8.77 -4.78 -11.91
CA GLU A 62 9.06 -3.84 -10.82
C GLU A 62 7.90 -3.68 -9.83
N LEU A 63 6.65 -3.61 -10.30
CA LEU A 63 5.46 -3.46 -9.46
C LEU A 63 5.14 -4.77 -8.75
N TRP A 64 5.37 -5.91 -9.41
CA TRP A 64 5.26 -7.22 -8.78
C TRP A 64 6.27 -7.36 -7.62
N GLN A 65 7.53 -7.01 -7.85
CA GLN A 65 8.56 -7.07 -6.80
C GLN A 65 8.24 -6.12 -5.64
N LYS A 66 7.76 -4.90 -5.92
CA LYS A 66 7.25 -3.99 -4.88
C LYS A 66 6.11 -4.63 -4.10
N PHE A 67 5.12 -5.20 -4.78
CA PHE A 67 4.00 -5.88 -4.12
C PHE A 67 4.47 -7.02 -3.20
N VAL A 68 5.39 -7.88 -3.66
CA VAL A 68 5.95 -8.95 -2.82
C VAL A 68 6.69 -8.39 -1.61
N SER A 69 7.46 -7.31 -1.76
CA SER A 69 8.18 -6.68 -0.63
C SER A 69 7.26 -6.05 0.43
N THR A 70 5.96 -5.94 0.14
CA THR A 70 4.96 -5.49 1.12
C THR A 70 4.50 -6.58 2.09
N PHE A 71 5.04 -7.80 2.02
CA PHE A 71 4.76 -8.89 2.98
C PHE A 71 5.82 -8.90 4.09
N PRO A 72 5.56 -8.25 5.25
CA PRO A 72 6.51 -8.27 6.35
C PRO A 72 6.42 -9.58 7.13
N ASP A 73 7.53 -9.93 7.77
CA ASP A 73 7.55 -10.85 8.90
C ASP A 73 7.07 -10.13 10.19
N ALA A 74 7.34 -10.72 11.36
CA ALA A 74 6.93 -10.16 12.65
C ALA A 74 7.87 -9.06 13.18
N ASP A 75 8.94 -8.72 12.44
CA ASP A 75 9.89 -7.69 12.87
C ASP A 75 9.32 -6.27 12.64
N GLU A 76 9.36 -5.42 13.67
CA GLU A 76 8.79 -4.07 13.62
C GLU A 76 9.44 -3.22 12.51
N ALA A 77 10.75 -3.35 12.27
CA ALA A 77 11.46 -2.57 11.25
C ALA A 77 11.04 -3.00 9.84
N ASN A 78 10.85 -4.30 9.62
CA ASN A 78 10.32 -4.84 8.37
C ASN A 78 8.87 -4.42 8.14
N ILE A 79 8.01 -4.39 9.18
CA ILE A 79 6.63 -3.90 9.07
C ILE A 79 6.61 -2.43 8.63
N TRP A 80 7.45 -1.58 9.22
CA TRP A 80 7.58 -0.18 8.79
C TRP A 80 8.01 -0.08 7.33
N ARG A 81 9.05 -0.83 6.93
CA ARG A 81 9.52 -0.83 5.54
C ARG A 81 8.41 -1.24 4.57
N SER A 82 7.71 -2.34 4.86
CA SER A 82 6.60 -2.80 4.02
C SER A 82 5.45 -1.81 3.99
N LEU A 83 5.14 -1.10 5.09
CA LEU A 83 4.11 -0.05 5.12
C LEU A 83 4.46 1.10 4.17
N TYR A 84 5.73 1.55 4.15
CA TYR A 84 6.18 2.58 3.22
C TYR A 84 6.11 2.09 1.78
N THR A 85 6.58 0.88 1.49
CA THR A 85 6.49 0.31 0.14
C THR A 85 5.05 0.17 -0.35
N MET A 86 4.10 -0.19 0.53
CA MET A 86 2.68 -0.19 0.17
C MET A 86 2.20 1.21 -0.23
N GLY A 87 2.63 2.25 0.50
CA GLY A 87 2.27 3.63 0.19
C GLY A 87 2.84 4.09 -1.15
N GLU A 88 4.11 3.78 -1.42
CA GLU A 88 4.76 4.08 -2.70
C GLU A 88 4.08 3.37 -3.87
N LEU A 89 3.81 2.07 -3.74
CA LEU A 89 3.12 1.29 -4.78
C LEU A 89 1.71 1.81 -5.03
N PHE A 90 0.97 2.15 -3.97
CA PHE A 90 -0.36 2.74 -4.09
C PHE A 90 -0.30 4.10 -4.81
N ARG A 91 0.66 4.95 -4.47
CA ARG A 91 0.86 6.27 -5.11
C ARG A 91 1.16 6.12 -6.60
N GLU A 92 2.13 5.27 -6.96
CA GLU A 92 2.51 5.06 -8.36
C GLU A 92 1.35 4.59 -9.22
N THR A 93 0.61 3.60 -8.73
CA THR A 93 -0.53 3.03 -9.47
C THR A 93 -1.73 3.98 -9.49
N ALA A 94 -2.00 4.69 -8.41
CA ALA A 94 -3.09 5.67 -8.34
C ALA A 94 -2.88 6.85 -9.28
N LYS A 95 -1.64 7.31 -9.49
CA LYS A 95 -1.34 8.38 -10.47
C LYS A 95 -1.69 7.95 -11.89
N VAL A 96 -1.27 6.75 -12.28
CA VAL A 96 -1.59 6.19 -13.60
C VAL A 96 -3.11 6.09 -13.81
N VAL A 97 -3.82 5.59 -12.81
CA VAL A 97 -5.28 5.47 -12.88
C VAL A 97 -5.96 6.84 -12.90
N SER A 98 -5.50 7.79 -12.09
CA SER A 98 -6.06 9.14 -12.06
C SER A 98 -5.87 9.85 -13.40
N ASP A 99 -4.68 9.73 -13.99
CA ASP A 99 -4.35 10.33 -15.29
C ASP A 99 -5.23 9.77 -16.41
N HIS A 100 -5.51 8.46 -16.39
CA HIS A 100 -6.40 7.82 -17.37
C HIS A 100 -7.84 8.35 -17.31
N TYR A 101 -8.36 8.60 -16.10
CA TYR A 101 -9.73 9.08 -15.91
C TYR A 101 -9.85 10.62 -15.83
N GLY A 102 -8.74 11.35 -15.94
CA GLY A 102 -8.72 12.82 -15.80
C GLY A 102 -8.99 13.30 -14.36
N PHE A 103 -8.76 12.46 -13.35
CA PHE A 103 -8.83 12.85 -11.94
C PHE A 103 -7.49 13.39 -11.46
N THR A 104 -7.54 14.27 -10.45
CA THR A 104 -6.33 14.76 -9.78
C THR A 104 -6.01 13.87 -8.58
N TYR A 105 -4.84 13.24 -8.58
CA TYR A 105 -4.33 12.55 -7.40
C TYR A 105 -3.94 13.58 -6.32
N ASN A 106 -4.41 13.40 -5.10
CA ASN A 106 -4.17 14.33 -3.99
C ASN A 106 -2.78 14.10 -3.36
N GLU A 107 -1.72 14.55 -4.04
CA GLU A 107 -0.34 14.43 -3.57
C GLU A 107 -0.13 15.05 -2.18
N GLY A 108 -0.74 16.22 -1.93
CA GLY A 108 -0.58 16.90 -0.65
C GLY A 108 -1.14 16.12 0.55
N GLU A 109 -2.19 15.32 0.37
CA GLU A 109 -2.69 14.44 1.43
C GLU A 109 -1.72 13.27 1.70
N ASP A 110 -1.21 12.67 0.64
CA ASP A 110 -0.27 11.56 0.74
C ASP A 110 1.07 11.99 1.37
N GLU A 111 1.57 13.18 1.05
CA GLU A 111 2.73 13.78 1.71
C GLU A 111 2.50 14.01 3.20
N ARG A 112 1.33 14.56 3.59
CA ARG A 112 0.96 14.76 4.99
C ARG A 112 0.90 13.44 5.76
N VAL A 113 0.31 12.41 5.15
CA VAL A 113 0.25 11.07 5.75
C VAL A 113 1.66 10.50 5.91
N THR A 114 2.52 10.63 4.90
CA THR A 114 3.91 10.14 4.94
C THR A 114 4.73 10.85 6.02
N ALA A 115 4.58 12.16 6.14
CA ALA A 115 5.22 12.96 7.18
C ALA A 115 4.75 12.53 8.58
N TYR A 116 3.45 12.27 8.74
CA TYR A 116 2.91 11.76 10.01
C TYR A 116 3.50 10.39 10.39
N LEU A 117 3.61 9.46 9.44
CA LEU A 117 4.22 8.14 9.70
C LEU A 117 5.67 8.26 10.17
N LYS A 118 6.47 9.09 9.48
CA LYS A 118 7.87 9.36 9.85
C LYS A 118 7.97 9.98 11.24
N HIS A 119 7.08 10.92 11.57
CA HIS A 119 7.02 11.53 12.88
C HIS A 119 6.75 10.48 13.97
N VAL A 120 5.71 9.65 13.81
CA VAL A 120 5.37 8.61 14.80
C VAL A 120 6.50 7.60 14.97
N GLN A 121 7.16 7.19 13.88
CA GLN A 121 8.30 6.28 13.93
C GLN A 121 9.50 6.85 14.72
N SER A 122 9.66 8.17 14.75
CA SER A 122 10.75 8.85 15.47
C SER A 122 10.48 9.06 16.97
N LEU A 123 9.25 8.85 17.43
CA LEU A 123 8.89 9.03 18.83
C LEU A 123 9.48 7.91 19.69
N PRO A 124 9.85 8.20 20.96
CA PRO A 124 10.16 7.14 21.91
C PRO A 124 8.93 6.25 22.09
N ARG A 125 9.16 4.95 22.29
CA ARG A 125 8.08 3.96 22.50
C ARG A 125 7.16 4.41 23.64
N SER A 126 5.85 4.25 23.44
CA SER A 126 4.83 4.58 24.45
C SER A 126 4.85 3.66 25.65
#